data_AF-A0AAX1XG09-F1
#
_entry.id   AF-A0AAX1XG09-F1
#
_cell.length_a   1.000
_cell.length_b   1.000
_cell.length_c   1.000
_cell.angle_alpha   90.00
_cell.angle_beta   90.00
_cell.angle_gamma   90.00
#
_symmetry.space_group_name_H-M   'P 1'
#
loop_
_entity.id
_entity.type
_entity.pdbx_description
1 polymer ?
#
loop_
_entity_poly.entity_id
_entity_poly.type
_entity_poly.pdbx_seq_one_letter_code
_entity_poly.pdbx_strand_id
1 'polypeptide(L)'
;MWLFFCVIVGFYFWYGESDTSVKEAGIAMLVYIAYTILYLFVLPFPLGTSSQMGQLYGFVPLLSFGAILFPHLNTQSPETITRTIGWVGLITVALILVCFKLFVW
;
A
#
# COMPACT_ATOMS: atom_id res chain seq x y z
N MET A 1 9.70 -4.43 -3.59
CA MET A 1 8.83 -3.52 -2.81
C MET A 1 9.49 -2.16 -2.61
N TRP A 2 10.67 -2.10 -1.99
CA TRP A 2 11.43 -0.85 -1.80
C TRP A 2 11.75 -0.06 -3.08
N LEU A 3 12.20 -0.72 -4.14
CA LEU A 3 12.45 -0.04 -5.43
C LEU A 3 11.19 0.63 -5.99
N PHE A 4 10.05 -0.08 -5.97
CA PHE A 4 8.79 0.47 -6.44
C PHE A 4 8.30 1.63 -5.57
N PHE A 5 8.49 1.56 -4.26
CA PHE A 5 8.23 2.68 -3.36
C PHE A 5 9.05 3.92 -3.77
N CYS A 6 10.35 3.78 -3.95
CA CYS A 6 11.21 4.90 -4.36
C CYS A 6 10.81 5.48 -5.72
N VAL A 7 10.44 4.63 -6.70
CA VAL A 7 9.97 5.07 -8.02
C VAL A 7 8.65 5.84 -7.90
N ILE A 8 7.68 5.32 -7.14
CA ILE A 8 6.37 5.94 -6.93
C ILE A 8 6.50 7.29 -6.21
N VAL A 9 7.32 7.35 -5.16
CA VAL A 9 7.58 8.59 -4.41
C VAL A 9 8.33 9.61 -5.26
N GLY A 10 9.37 9.17 -5.99
CA GLY A 10 10.12 10.03 -6.91
C GLY A 10 9.21 10.60 -8.01
N PHE A 11 8.33 9.77 -8.56
CA PHE A 11 7.34 10.20 -9.54
C PHE A 11 6.35 11.21 -8.95
N TYR A 12 5.87 10.99 -7.71
CA TYR A 12 4.98 11.94 -7.02
C TYR A 12 5.59 13.34 -6.89
N PHE A 13 6.86 13.42 -6.47
CA PHE A 13 7.55 14.71 -6.36
C PHE A 13 7.90 15.34 -7.71
N TRP A 14 8.18 14.52 -8.73
CA TRP A 14 8.44 15.02 -10.09
C TRP A 14 7.16 15.57 -10.75
N TYR A 15 6.02 14.91 -10.52
CA TYR A 15 4.77 15.22 -11.19
C TYR A 15 4.20 16.58 -10.73
N GLY A 16 4.48 17.03 -9.49
CA GLY A 16 4.25 18.40 -9.02
C GLY A 16 2.79 18.89 -8.92
N GLU A 17 1.86 18.17 -9.55
CA GLU A 17 0.47 18.57 -9.80
C GLU A 17 -0.53 17.57 -9.20
N SER A 18 -0.19 16.97 -8.05
CA SER A 18 -1.12 16.08 -7.34
C SER A 18 -2.04 16.88 -6.42
N ASP A 19 -3.36 16.77 -6.57
CA ASP A 19 -4.31 17.31 -5.58
C ASP A 19 -4.29 16.55 -4.24
N THR A 20 -3.51 15.47 -4.13
CA THR A 20 -3.17 14.86 -2.85
C THR A 20 -2.20 15.77 -2.10
N SER A 21 -2.66 16.30 -0.96
CA SER A 21 -1.83 17.16 -0.10
C SER A 21 -0.57 16.43 0.36
N VAL A 22 0.57 17.15 0.40
CA VAL A 22 1.85 16.64 0.91
C VAL A 22 1.70 16.00 2.30
N LYS A 23 0.79 16.52 3.14
CA LYS A 23 0.49 15.94 4.46
C LYS A 23 -0.10 14.54 4.34
N GLU A 24 -1.11 14.36 3.48
CA GLU A 24 -1.75 13.05 3.29
C GLU A 24 -0.80 12.06 2.62
N ALA A 25 -0.04 12.50 1.62
CA ALA A 25 0.99 11.70 0.97
C ALA A 25 2.06 11.24 1.98
N GLY A 26 2.50 12.14 2.86
CA GLY A 26 3.45 11.81 3.93
C GLY A 26 2.91 10.76 4.92
N ILE A 27 1.64 10.86 5.33
CA ILE A 27 1.00 9.86 6.18
C ILE A 27 0.90 8.52 5.43
N ALA A 28 0.49 8.52 4.17
CA ALA A 28 0.42 7.31 3.35
C ALA A 28 1.79 6.62 3.19
N MET A 29 2.85 7.41 2.99
CA MET A 29 4.24 6.92 2.94
C MET A 29 4.63 6.26 4.26
N LEU A 30 4.36 6.90 5.40
CA LEU A 30 4.64 6.32 6.72
C LEU A 30 3.90 5.02 6.96
N VAL A 31 2.61 4.95 6.59
CA VAL A 31 1.80 3.73 6.76
C VAL A 31 2.30 2.62 5.84
N TYR A 32 2.68 2.94 4.60
CA TYR A 32 3.26 1.96 3.68
C TYR A 32 4.64 1.44 4.15
N ILE A 33 5.47 2.31 4.70
CA ILE A 33 6.76 1.93 5.30
C ILE A 33 6.52 1.00 6.50
N ALA A 34 5.61 1.37 7.41
CA ALA A 34 5.25 0.54 8.56
C ALA A 34 4.73 -0.84 8.12
N TYR A 35 3.86 -0.87 7.10
CA TYR A 35 3.40 -2.12 6.48
C TYR A 35 4.57 -2.96 5.93
N THR A 36 5.49 -2.34 5.21
CA THR A 36 6.64 -3.04 4.62
C THR A 36 7.55 -3.62 5.70
N ILE A 37 7.77 -2.90 6.80
CA ILE A 37 8.51 -3.39 7.96
C ILE A 37 7.78 -4.58 8.58
N LEU A 38 6.48 -4.48 8.83
CA LEU A 38 5.67 -5.61 9.33
C LEU A 38 5.77 -6.82 8.40
N TYR A 39 5.68 -6.62 7.09
CA TYR A 39 5.82 -7.67 6.08
C TYR A 39 7.19 -8.38 6.12
N LEU A 40 8.27 -7.70 6.55
CA LEU A 40 9.58 -8.32 6.72
C LEU A 40 9.68 -9.18 7.99
N PHE A 41 9.01 -8.78 9.07
CA PHE A 41 9.00 -9.51 10.35
C PHE A 41 7.97 -10.65 10.40
N VAL A 42 6.90 -10.50 9.65
CA VAL A 42 5.84 -11.48 9.49
C VAL A 42 6.05 -12.11 8.12
N LEU A 43 6.77 -13.24 8.06
CA LEU A 43 6.69 -14.06 6.84
C LEU A 43 5.20 -14.33 6.62
N PRO A 44 4.62 -13.89 5.48
CA PRO A 44 3.16 -13.88 5.29
C PRO A 44 2.58 -15.30 5.33
N PHE A 45 3.43 -16.30 5.21
CA PHE A 45 3.06 -17.70 5.14
C PHE A 45 4.10 -18.61 5.82
N PRO A 46 3.67 -19.64 6.58
CA PRO A 46 4.54 -20.76 6.89
C PRO A 46 4.97 -21.46 5.58
N LEU A 47 6.17 -22.05 5.59
CA LEU A 47 6.74 -22.83 4.48
C LEU A 47 5.72 -23.87 3.99
N GLY A 48 5.02 -23.59 2.89
CA GLY A 48 3.99 -24.48 2.33
C GLY A 48 2.76 -23.79 1.76
N THR A 49 2.60 -22.47 1.91
CA THR A 49 1.42 -21.77 1.37
C THR A 49 1.63 -21.28 -0.07
N SER A 50 0.55 -21.22 -0.86
CA SER A 50 0.55 -20.86 -2.29
C SER A 50 1.34 -19.57 -2.59
N SER A 51 2.29 -19.68 -3.53
CA SER A 51 3.11 -18.55 -4.02
C SER A 51 2.27 -17.36 -4.50
N GLN A 52 1.08 -17.61 -5.05
CA GLN A 52 0.15 -16.58 -5.53
C GLN A 52 -0.41 -15.73 -4.39
N MET A 53 -0.68 -16.34 -3.23
CA MET A 53 -1.16 -15.58 -2.07
C MET A 53 -0.09 -14.62 -1.56
N GLY A 54 1.19 -15.03 -1.57
CA GLY A 54 2.33 -14.17 -1.22
C GLY A 54 2.45 -12.91 -2.07
N GLN A 55 2.12 -13.02 -3.37
CA GLN A 55 2.16 -11.90 -4.31
C GLN A 55 1.08 -10.85 -4.03
N LEU A 56 -0.11 -11.26 -3.58
CA LEU A 56 -1.20 -10.32 -3.25
C LEU A 56 -0.80 -9.35 -2.13
N TYR A 57 -0.07 -9.81 -1.11
CA TYR A 57 0.48 -8.95 -0.05
C TYR A 57 1.57 -8.00 -0.55
N GLY A 58 2.14 -8.21 -1.74
CA GLY A 58 2.98 -7.21 -2.40
C GLY A 58 2.18 -6.24 -3.25
N PHE A 59 1.27 -6.76 -4.09
CA PHE A 59 0.54 -5.98 -5.09
C PHE A 59 -0.58 -5.12 -4.52
N VAL A 60 -1.41 -5.66 -3.61
CA VAL A 60 -2.54 -4.92 -3.02
C VAL A 60 -2.07 -3.64 -2.31
N PRO A 61 -1.10 -3.67 -1.38
CA PRO A 61 -0.63 -2.44 -0.72
C PRO A 61 0.06 -1.49 -1.68
N LEU A 62 0.73 -2.00 -2.74
CA LEU A 62 1.32 -1.16 -3.78
C LEU A 62 0.25 -0.39 -4.58
N LEU A 63 -0.80 -1.09 -5.02
CA LEU A 63 -1.93 -0.48 -5.74
C LEU A 63 -2.69 0.50 -4.85
N SER A 64 -2.93 0.14 -3.59
CA SER A 64 -3.53 1.02 -2.59
C SER A 64 -2.73 2.29 -2.37
N PHE A 65 -1.41 2.18 -2.26
CA PHE A 65 -0.52 3.34 -2.10
C PHE A 65 -0.53 4.24 -3.35
N GLY A 66 -0.51 3.64 -4.54
CA GLY A 66 -0.66 4.36 -5.81
C GLY A 66 -2.00 5.10 -5.91
N ALA A 67 -3.10 4.47 -5.50
CA ALA A 67 -4.44 5.07 -5.51
C ALA A 67 -4.56 6.26 -4.53
N ILE A 68 -3.81 6.26 -3.42
CA ILE A 68 -3.77 7.39 -2.49
C ILE A 68 -2.97 8.56 -3.08
N LEU A 69 -1.81 8.27 -3.67
CA LEU A 69 -0.91 9.29 -4.21
C LEU A 69 -1.42 9.91 -5.51
N PHE A 70 -2.04 9.11 -6.37
CA PHE A 70 -2.48 9.51 -7.71
C PHE A 70 -3.96 9.18 -7.93
N PRO A 71 -4.87 9.76 -7.14
CA PRO A 71 -6.30 9.48 -7.29
C PRO A 71 -6.84 9.90 -8.67
N HIS A 72 -6.20 10.86 -9.34
CA HIS A 72 -6.50 11.37 -10.69
C HIS A 72 -6.34 10.34 -11.80
N LEU A 73 -5.50 9.32 -11.61
CA LEU A 73 -5.34 8.26 -12.60
C LEU A 73 -6.64 7.47 -12.79
N ASN A 74 -7.52 7.50 -11.80
CA ASN A 74 -8.84 6.93 -11.90
C ASN A 74 -9.85 7.97 -12.43
N THR A 75 -9.92 8.11 -13.75
CA THR A 75 -10.88 9.02 -14.42
C THR A 75 -12.34 8.56 -14.29
N GLN A 76 -12.57 7.33 -13.80
CA GLN A 76 -13.90 6.73 -13.67
C GLN A 76 -14.57 7.04 -12.32
N SER A 77 -13.84 7.47 -11.30
CA SER A 77 -14.40 7.73 -9.98
C SER A 77 -13.88 9.04 -9.38
N PRO A 78 -14.65 9.70 -8.51
CA PRO A 78 -14.19 10.85 -7.76
C PRO A 78 -12.89 10.54 -7.02
N GLU A 79 -11.96 11.49 -7.02
CA GLU A 79 -10.63 11.35 -6.39
C GLU A 79 -10.73 10.95 -4.92
N THR A 80 -11.68 11.53 -4.19
CA THR A 80 -11.96 11.21 -2.78
C THR A 80 -12.29 9.73 -2.60
N ILE A 81 -13.04 9.13 -3.52
CA ILE A 81 -13.41 7.71 -3.46
C ILE A 81 -12.19 6.84 -3.75
N THR A 82 -11.42 7.16 -4.79
CA THR A 82 -10.18 6.46 -5.13
C THR A 82 -9.19 6.46 -3.96
N ARG A 83 -9.01 7.62 -3.32
CA ARG A 83 -8.15 7.77 -2.13
C ARG A 83 -8.66 6.95 -0.95
N THR A 84 -9.98 6.97 -0.70
CA THR A 84 -10.60 6.21 0.39
C THR A 84 -10.44 4.70 0.18
N ILE A 85 -10.64 4.22 -1.05
CA ILE A 85 -10.42 2.81 -1.41
C ILE A 85 -8.96 2.43 -1.21
N GLY A 86 -8.03 3.30 -1.59
CA GLY A 86 -6.60 3.10 -1.33
C GLY A 86 -6.31 2.93 0.15
N TRP A 87 -6.83 3.81 1.00
CA TRP A 87 -6.70 3.72 2.47
C TRP A 87 -7.29 2.43 3.03
N VAL A 88 -8.52 2.09 2.63
CA VAL A 88 -9.20 0.86 3.06
C VAL A 88 -8.37 -0.36 2.68
N GLY A 89 -7.90 -0.45 1.44
CA GLY A 89 -7.09 -1.58 0.98
C GLY A 89 -5.77 -1.73 1.75
N LEU A 90 -5.08 -0.61 2.03
CA LEU A 90 -3.82 -0.61 2.79
C LEU A 90 -4.03 -1.06 4.24
N ILE A 91 -5.06 -0.52 4.91
CA ILE A 91 -5.40 -0.87 6.30
C ILE A 91 -5.87 -2.32 6.39
N THR A 92 -6.74 -2.77 5.48
CA THR A 92 -7.26 -4.14 5.47
C THR A 92 -6.13 -5.14 5.29
N VAL A 93 -5.22 -4.92 4.33
CA VAL A 93 -4.12 -5.88 4.10
C VAL A 93 -3.12 -5.90 5.26
N ALA A 94 -2.92 -4.76 5.94
CA ALA A 94 -2.12 -4.67 7.15
C ALA A 94 -2.77 -5.44 8.32
N LEU A 95 -4.07 -5.25 8.54
CA LEU A 95 -4.84 -5.97 9.56
C LEU A 95 -4.79 -7.48 9.32
N ILE A 96 -5.00 -7.92 8.08
CA ILE A 96 -4.93 -9.33 7.73
C ILE A 96 -3.54 -9.88 8.08
N LEU A 97 -2.47 -9.19 7.70
CA LEU A 97 -1.09 -9.61 7.99
C LEU A 97 -0.82 -9.73 9.51
N VAL A 98 -1.32 -8.77 10.30
CA VAL A 98 -1.23 -8.81 11.76
C VAL A 98 -2.04 -9.97 12.34
N CYS A 99 -3.26 -10.22 11.84
CA CYS A 99 -4.06 -11.36 12.26
C CYS A 99 -3.34 -12.69 11.98
N PHE A 100 -2.73 -12.85 10.81
CA PHE A 100 -1.92 -14.04 10.52
C PHE A 100 -0.76 -14.17 11.51
N LYS A 101 -0.08 -13.07 11.86
CA LYS A 101 1.00 -13.10 12.85
C LYS A 101 0.54 -13.50 14.25
N LEU A 102 -0.66 -13.09 14.67
CA LEU A 102 -1.17 -13.33 16.03
C LEU A 102 -1.87 -14.68 16.20
N PHE A 103 -2.55 -15.17 15.16
CA PHE A 103 -3.40 -16.37 15.25
C PHE A 103 -2.83 -17.61 14.58
N VAL A 104 -1.87 -17.47 13.66
CA VAL A 104 -1.30 -18.60 12.90
C VAL A 104 0.15 -18.90 13.30
N TRP A 105 0.89 -17.90 13.75
CA TRP A 105 2.29 -18.01 14.18
C TRP A 105 2.41 -17.93 15.70
#